data_AF-Q47934-F1
#
_entry.id   AF-Q47934-F1
#
_cell.length_a   1.000
_cell.length_b   1.000
_cell.length_c   1.000
_cell.angle_alpha   90.00
_cell.angle_beta   90.00
_cell.angle_gamma   90.00
#
_symmetry.space_group_name_H-M   'P 1'
#
loop_
_entity.id
_entity.type
_entity.pdbx_description
1 polymer ?
#
loop_
_entity_poly.entity_id
_entity_poly.type
_entity_poly.pdbx_seq_one_letter_code
_entity_poly.pdbx_strand_id
1 'polypeptide(L)'
;MQTRRVVLKSAAARTLLGGLAGCATWLDRSAQAMRSIRARPITISEAGFTLTHEDISAARQDSCVLGQSSSVAQSSSAKGCERIARQSGWRANDCRCVDFRYRSRRQFIGRGFAGCRRSYLAATGLWFDPPLSMRLRYVEELTLVLPAVRFNMASKYTGIRAGIIKVATTGKATPFQELVLKAAARASLATGVPVTTHTAASQRDGERGRPPFLSPKLEPSRVCIGHSDDTDDLSYLTALLRGYLIGLDHIPHSAIGLEDNASASPLLGIRSWQTRALLIKALIDQGYMKQILVSNDWLFGFSSYVTNIMDVMDRVNPDGMAFIH
;
A
#
# COMPACT_ATOMS: atom_id res chain seq x y z
N MET A 1 -20.47 62.42 16.42
CA MET A 1 -20.34 61.88 15.05
C MET A 1 -19.63 60.53 15.14
N GLN A 2 -20.37 59.41 15.22
CA GLN A 2 -20.57 58.42 14.14
C GLN A 2 -19.23 57.90 13.58
N THR A 3 -18.82 56.66 13.81
CA THR A 3 -19.51 55.43 13.35
C THR A 3 -19.09 54.17 14.12
N ARG A 4 -20.10 53.34 14.43
CA ARG A 4 -20.02 51.97 14.96
C ARG A 4 -19.73 50.96 13.83
N ARG A 5 -18.98 49.89 14.11
CA ARG A 5 -19.16 48.53 13.52
C ARG A 5 -18.88 47.51 14.63
N VAL A 6 -19.87 47.15 15.45
CA VAL A 6 -20.78 45.99 15.28
C VAL A 6 -20.03 44.68 15.11
N VAL A 7 -19.97 43.96 16.23
CA VAL A 7 -19.69 42.52 16.35
C VAL A 7 -20.74 41.75 15.53
N LEU A 8 -20.31 41.08 14.47
CA LEU A 8 -21.07 40.00 13.84
C LEU A 8 -20.39 38.68 14.21
N LYS A 9 -20.83 38.11 15.33
CA LYS A 9 -20.76 36.67 15.61
C LYS A 9 -21.57 35.97 14.52
N SER A 10 -20.95 35.62 13.39
CA SER A 10 -21.61 34.79 12.40
C SER A 10 -21.49 33.32 12.82
N ALA A 11 -22.61 32.61 12.73
CA ALA A 11 -22.73 31.18 13.02
C ALA A 11 -21.75 30.30 12.21
N ALA A 12 -21.11 30.82 11.17
CA ALA A 12 -20.13 30.12 10.33
C ALA A 12 -18.84 29.72 11.07
N ALA A 13 -18.41 30.48 12.10
CA ALA A 13 -17.24 30.10 12.92
C ALA A 13 -17.55 28.97 13.92
N ARG A 14 -18.84 28.77 14.26
CA ARG A 14 -19.29 27.62 15.07
C ARG A 14 -19.59 26.38 14.21
N THR A 15 -19.87 26.54 12.92
CA THR A 15 -20.08 25.39 12.01
C THR A 15 -18.76 24.78 11.50
N LEU A 16 -17.63 25.51 11.52
CA LEU A 16 -16.31 24.94 11.18
C LEU A 16 -15.58 24.26 12.35
N LEU A 17 -15.98 24.53 13.60
CA LEU A 17 -15.47 23.85 14.79
C LEU A 17 -16.47 22.84 15.37
N GLY A 18 -17.76 22.95 15.06
CA GLY A 18 -18.80 21.96 15.37
C GLY A 18 -18.73 20.68 14.53
N GLY A 19 -18.03 20.71 13.39
CA GLY A 19 -17.73 19.52 12.57
C GLY A 19 -16.63 18.61 13.15
N LEU A 20 -15.91 19.05 14.18
CA LEU A 20 -14.86 18.26 14.84
C LEU A 20 -15.38 17.39 15.99
N ALA A 21 -16.64 17.58 16.41
CA ALA A 21 -17.31 16.68 17.37
C ALA A 21 -17.83 15.37 16.72
N GLY A 22 -17.79 15.26 15.38
CA GLY A 22 -18.14 14.04 14.64
C GLY A 22 -16.98 13.03 14.47
N CYS A 23 -15.77 13.37 14.94
CA CYS A 23 -14.62 12.45 14.93
C CYS A 23 -14.55 11.56 16.19
N ALA A 24 -15.53 11.63 17.09
CA ALA A 24 -15.50 10.87 18.35
C ALA A 24 -15.85 9.37 18.23
N THR A 25 -15.86 8.77 17.04
CA THR A 25 -16.08 7.32 16.86
C THR A 25 -14.96 6.60 16.12
N TRP A 26 -13.75 7.16 16.06
CA TRP A 26 -12.59 6.47 15.46
C TRP A 26 -11.98 5.41 16.37
N LEU A 27 -12.38 5.37 17.64
CA LEU A 27 -11.94 4.39 18.63
C LEU A 27 -12.82 3.14 18.58
N ASP A 28 -12.48 2.21 17.69
CA ASP A 28 -12.65 0.81 18.05
C ASP A 28 -11.50 0.48 19.02
N ARG A 29 -11.79 0.53 20.33
CA ARG A 29 -10.81 0.29 21.40
C ARG A 29 -10.42 -1.18 21.53
N SER A 30 -10.89 -2.06 20.65
CA SER A 30 -10.35 -3.40 20.56
C SER A 30 -9.06 -3.36 19.74
N ALA A 31 -7.91 -3.31 20.41
CA ALA A 31 -6.58 -3.41 19.80
C ALA A 31 -6.30 -4.77 19.10
N GLN A 32 -7.35 -5.52 18.77
CA GLN A 32 -7.31 -6.89 18.30
C GLN A 32 -8.03 -7.09 16.96
N ALA A 33 -8.60 -6.04 16.34
CA ALA A 33 -9.31 -6.15 15.06
C ALA A 33 -8.67 -5.33 13.93
N MET A 34 -8.38 -5.99 12.82
CA MET A 34 -7.98 -5.40 11.54
C MET A 34 -9.17 -5.12 10.63
N ARG A 35 -9.06 -4.01 9.89
CA ARG A 35 -10.09 -3.57 8.95
C ARG A 35 -9.93 -4.34 7.64
N SER A 36 -10.91 -5.18 7.32
CA SER A 36 -10.94 -5.96 6.09
C SER A 36 -11.93 -5.40 5.07
N ILE A 37 -11.73 -5.75 3.79
CA ILE A 37 -12.66 -5.55 2.68
C ILE A 37 -13.96 -6.36 2.87
N ARG A 38 -13.96 -7.37 3.75
CA ARG A 38 -15.17 -8.07 4.16
C ARG A 38 -16.16 -7.14 4.87
N ALA A 39 -17.43 -7.52 4.86
CA ALA A 39 -18.50 -6.81 5.58
C ALA A 39 -18.28 -6.73 7.11
N ARG A 40 -17.38 -7.56 7.68
CA ARG A 40 -16.96 -7.49 9.09
C ARG A 40 -15.44 -7.32 9.24
N PRO A 41 -14.97 -6.58 10.25
CA PRO A 41 -13.57 -6.64 10.69
C PRO A 41 -13.13 -8.07 11.01
N ILE A 42 -11.85 -8.35 10.84
CA ILE A 42 -11.22 -9.61 11.24
C ILE A 42 -10.32 -9.36 12.44
N THR A 43 -10.18 -10.32 13.35
CA THR A 43 -9.22 -10.21 14.45
C THR A 43 -7.79 -10.47 13.98
N ILE A 44 -6.78 -10.05 14.76
CA ILE A 44 -5.37 -10.32 14.48
C ILE A 44 -5.11 -11.83 14.43
N SER A 45 -5.72 -12.61 15.33
CA SER A 45 -5.62 -14.07 15.34
C SER A 45 -6.33 -14.74 14.16
N GLU A 46 -7.37 -14.12 13.59
CA GLU A 46 -8.05 -14.58 12.38
C GLU A 46 -7.24 -14.34 11.10
N ALA A 47 -6.14 -13.59 11.12
CA ALA A 47 -5.40 -13.19 9.92
C ALA A 47 -4.53 -14.30 9.30
N GLY A 48 -4.17 -15.31 10.09
CA GLY A 48 -3.40 -16.46 9.63
C GLY A 48 -2.08 -16.07 8.95
N PHE A 49 -1.69 -16.82 7.91
CA PHE A 49 -0.57 -16.47 7.06
C PHE A 49 -0.92 -15.19 6.30
N THR A 50 -0.04 -14.19 6.29
CA THR A 50 -0.34 -12.89 5.68
C THR A 50 0.75 -12.45 4.72
N LEU A 51 0.36 -12.22 3.46
CA LEU A 51 1.18 -11.51 2.48
C LEU A 51 0.95 -10.00 2.66
N THR A 52 2.01 -9.29 3.04
CA THR A 52 1.92 -7.90 3.49
C THR A 52 2.03 -6.86 2.39
N HIS A 53 2.31 -7.27 1.15
CA HIS A 53 2.44 -6.38 0.01
C HIS A 53 2.11 -7.10 -1.29
N GLU A 54 0.87 -6.90 -1.76
CA GLU A 54 0.36 -7.51 -2.98
C GLU A 54 -0.51 -6.49 -3.73
N ASP A 55 -0.75 -6.74 -5.02
CA ASP A 55 -1.63 -5.94 -5.87
C ASP A 55 -2.62 -6.89 -6.57
N ILE A 56 -3.91 -6.55 -6.65
CA ILE A 56 -4.84 -7.36 -7.48
C ILE A 56 -4.85 -6.88 -8.92
N SER A 57 -4.85 -5.56 -9.08
CA SER A 57 -4.62 -4.90 -10.35
C SER A 57 -4.08 -3.51 -10.08
N ALA A 58 -3.16 -3.09 -10.94
CA ALA A 58 -2.63 -1.74 -10.93
C ALA A 58 -2.98 -1.03 -12.25
N ALA A 59 -2.99 0.30 -12.24
CA ALA A 59 -3.37 1.10 -13.41
C ALA A 59 -2.55 2.40 -13.43
N ARG A 60 -2.82 3.33 -14.35
CA ARG A 60 -2.46 4.76 -14.20
C ARG A 60 -3.70 5.64 -14.20
N GLN A 61 -3.63 6.83 -13.58
CA GLN A 61 -4.83 7.66 -13.37
C GLN A 61 -5.42 8.19 -14.65
N ASP A 62 -4.53 8.62 -15.54
CA ASP A 62 -4.80 9.18 -16.85
C ASP A 62 -5.41 8.14 -17.80
N SER A 63 -4.93 6.90 -17.69
CA SER A 63 -5.37 5.77 -18.49
C SER A 63 -6.84 5.44 -18.22
N CYS A 64 -7.32 5.66 -16.98
CA CYS A 64 -8.73 5.48 -16.55
C CYS A 64 -9.70 6.50 -17.16
N VAL A 65 -9.20 7.64 -17.63
CA VAL A 65 -10.03 8.72 -18.20
C VAL A 65 -10.39 8.43 -19.66
N LEU A 66 -9.57 7.66 -20.38
CA LEU A 66 -9.76 7.34 -21.81
C LEU A 66 -10.69 6.15 -22.09
N GLY A 67 -11.40 5.62 -21.09
CA GLY A 67 -12.36 4.52 -21.24
C GLY A 67 -11.74 3.13 -21.46
N GLN A 68 -10.58 3.04 -22.10
CA GLN A 68 -9.93 1.77 -22.47
C GLN A 68 -9.33 0.99 -21.29
N SER A 69 -8.84 1.65 -20.24
CA SER A 69 -8.24 0.93 -19.09
C SER A 69 -9.26 0.40 -18.09
N SER A 70 -10.51 0.87 -18.13
CA SER A 70 -11.53 0.44 -17.16
C SER A 70 -11.99 -1.00 -17.40
N SER A 71 -12.02 -1.47 -18.65
CA SER A 71 -12.29 -2.86 -19.02
C SER A 71 -11.07 -3.75 -18.77
N VAL A 72 -9.86 -3.27 -19.04
CA VAL A 72 -8.60 -3.99 -18.78
C VAL A 72 -8.38 -4.19 -17.27
N ALA A 73 -8.54 -3.14 -16.45
CA ALA A 73 -8.44 -3.27 -15.00
C ALA A 73 -9.56 -4.15 -14.40
N GLN A 74 -10.78 -4.09 -14.95
CA GLN A 74 -11.90 -4.96 -14.56
C GLN A 74 -11.63 -6.43 -14.87
N SER A 75 -11.24 -6.72 -16.11
CA SER A 75 -10.93 -8.08 -16.55
C SER A 75 -9.71 -8.63 -15.81
N SER A 76 -8.69 -7.81 -15.57
CA SER A 76 -7.51 -8.19 -14.78
C SER A 76 -7.86 -8.48 -13.32
N SER A 77 -8.69 -7.64 -12.69
CA SER A 77 -9.14 -7.85 -11.32
C SER A 77 -10.00 -9.11 -11.17
N ALA A 78 -10.91 -9.36 -12.13
CA ALA A 78 -11.75 -10.56 -12.15
C ALA A 78 -10.91 -11.82 -12.37
N LYS A 79 -10.03 -11.83 -13.38
CA LYS A 79 -9.08 -12.92 -13.63
C LYS A 79 -8.16 -13.16 -12.43
N GLY A 80 -7.69 -12.11 -11.78
CA GLY A 80 -6.87 -12.21 -10.58
C GLY A 80 -7.61 -12.85 -9.42
N CYS A 81 -8.85 -12.43 -9.16
CA CYS A 81 -9.69 -13.04 -8.14
C CYS A 81 -9.97 -14.53 -8.45
N GLU A 82 -10.23 -14.89 -9.71
CA GLU A 82 -10.39 -16.29 -10.13
C GLU A 82 -9.11 -17.11 -9.97
N ARG A 83 -7.95 -16.57 -10.36
CA ARG A 83 -6.66 -17.26 -10.23
C ARG A 83 -6.30 -17.47 -8.76
N ILE A 84 -6.51 -16.45 -7.93
CA ILE A 84 -6.41 -16.57 -6.47
C ILE A 84 -7.36 -17.66 -5.94
N ALA A 85 -8.62 -17.69 -6.41
CA ALA A 85 -9.59 -18.68 -5.97
C ALA A 85 -9.15 -20.12 -6.27
N ARG A 86 -8.41 -20.32 -7.36
CA ARG A 86 -7.90 -21.63 -7.82
C ARG A 86 -6.56 -22.06 -7.21
N GLN A 87 -5.78 -21.13 -6.64
CA GLN A 87 -4.51 -21.48 -5.99
C GLN A 87 -4.74 -22.36 -4.75
N SER A 88 -4.17 -23.57 -4.80
CA SER A 88 -4.12 -24.54 -3.70
C SER A 88 -3.10 -24.12 -2.63
N GLY A 89 -3.27 -24.60 -1.39
CA GLY A 89 -2.37 -24.32 -0.25
C GLY A 89 -2.97 -23.35 0.76
N TRP A 90 -3.54 -22.24 0.29
CA TRP A 90 -3.98 -21.12 1.14
C TRP A 90 -5.25 -21.39 1.93
N ARG A 91 -5.21 -21.10 3.24
CA ARG A 91 -6.36 -21.18 4.14
C ARG A 91 -7.32 -20.01 3.90
N ALA A 92 -8.58 -20.19 4.29
CA ALA A 92 -9.61 -19.16 4.14
C ALA A 92 -9.32 -17.88 4.96
N ASN A 93 -8.49 -18.01 5.99
CA ASN A 93 -8.17 -16.94 6.94
C ASN A 93 -6.95 -16.11 6.53
N ASP A 94 -6.16 -16.57 5.55
CA ASP A 94 -4.95 -15.89 5.14
C ASP A 94 -5.27 -14.51 4.57
N CYS A 95 -4.47 -13.52 4.99
CA CYS A 95 -4.72 -12.12 4.73
C CYS A 95 -3.80 -11.55 3.65
N ARG A 96 -4.33 -10.63 2.86
CA ARG A 96 -3.54 -9.88 1.88
C ARG A 96 -3.68 -8.38 2.09
N CYS A 97 -2.56 -7.71 2.26
CA CYS A 97 -2.52 -6.25 2.12
C CYS A 97 -2.46 -5.93 0.63
N VAL A 98 -3.59 -5.49 0.09
CA VAL A 98 -3.69 -5.11 -1.32
C VAL A 98 -3.50 -3.61 -1.43
N ASP A 99 -2.43 -3.20 -2.09
CA ASP A 99 -2.34 -1.84 -2.57
C ASP A 99 -3.35 -1.65 -3.70
N PHE A 100 -4.21 -0.64 -3.56
CA PHE A 100 -5.02 -0.20 -4.68
C PHE A 100 -4.35 1.07 -5.16
N ARG A 101 -3.48 0.93 -6.17
CA ARG A 101 -2.75 2.06 -6.74
C ARG A 101 -3.65 3.17 -7.31
N TYR A 102 -4.99 3.09 -7.23
CA TYR A 102 -5.94 4.11 -7.69
C TYR A 102 -7.18 4.43 -6.83
N ARG A 103 -7.49 5.75 -6.83
CA ARG A 103 -8.69 6.39 -6.25
C ARG A 103 -9.84 6.56 -7.26
N SER A 104 -9.62 6.29 -8.55
CA SER A 104 -10.52 6.65 -9.68
C SER A 104 -11.30 5.47 -10.28
N ARG A 105 -11.91 4.64 -9.44
CA ARG A 105 -13.32 4.18 -9.58
C ARG A 105 -13.58 3.22 -8.44
N ARG A 106 -14.20 3.81 -7.43
CA ARG A 106 -14.79 3.17 -6.27
C ARG A 106 -15.99 2.30 -6.69
N GLN A 107 -15.78 1.32 -7.57
CA GLN A 107 -16.81 0.42 -8.09
C GLN A 107 -16.31 -1.02 -8.19
N PHE A 108 -14.99 -1.26 -8.14
CA PHE A 108 -14.41 -2.55 -8.55
C PHE A 108 -14.06 -3.49 -7.40
N ILE A 109 -13.92 -2.98 -6.17
CA ILE A 109 -13.42 -3.77 -5.03
C ILE A 109 -14.48 -4.75 -4.48
N GLY A 110 -15.78 -4.53 -4.65
CA GLY A 110 -16.75 -5.46 -4.07
C GLY A 110 -17.35 -6.48 -5.06
N ARG A 111 -17.25 -6.30 -6.38
CA ARG A 111 -17.76 -7.30 -7.35
C ARG A 111 -16.77 -8.44 -7.60
N GLY A 112 -15.48 -8.16 -7.73
CA GLY A 112 -14.45 -9.21 -7.89
C GLY A 112 -14.21 -10.04 -6.63
N PHE A 113 -14.41 -9.42 -5.46
CA PHE A 113 -14.12 -10.06 -4.17
C PHE A 113 -15.33 -10.72 -3.51
N ALA A 114 -16.56 -10.48 -4.00
CA ALA A 114 -17.76 -11.13 -3.45
C ALA A 114 -17.69 -12.66 -3.53
N GLY A 115 -16.95 -13.21 -4.52
CA GLY A 115 -16.67 -14.64 -4.64
C GLY A 115 -15.43 -15.12 -3.88
N CYS A 116 -14.56 -14.20 -3.42
CA CYS A 116 -13.35 -14.56 -2.69
C CYS A 116 -13.68 -14.78 -1.20
N ARG A 117 -13.71 -16.04 -0.76
CA ARG A 117 -13.83 -16.42 0.67
C ARG A 117 -12.61 -16.05 1.52
N ARG A 118 -11.75 -15.13 1.08
CA ARG A 118 -10.48 -14.77 1.75
C ARG A 118 -10.53 -13.34 2.29
N SER A 119 -9.63 -13.04 3.23
CA SER A 119 -9.55 -11.74 3.90
C SER A 119 -8.54 -10.83 3.19
N TYR A 120 -8.92 -9.57 2.99
CA TYR A 120 -8.05 -8.57 2.36
C TYR A 120 -8.06 -7.28 3.18
N LEU A 121 -6.91 -6.64 3.36
CA LEU A 121 -6.79 -5.27 3.85
C LEU A 121 -6.56 -4.36 2.64
N ALA A 122 -7.37 -3.32 2.51
CA ALA A 122 -7.16 -2.32 1.48
C ALA A 122 -6.15 -1.26 1.96
N ALA A 123 -5.27 -0.82 1.06
CA ALA A 123 -4.44 0.35 1.31
C ALA A 123 -5.20 1.67 1.03
N THR A 124 -4.83 2.70 1.79
CA THR A 124 -4.96 4.11 1.37
C THR A 124 -3.55 4.67 1.16
N GLY A 125 -3.40 5.88 0.64
CA GLY A 125 -2.07 6.41 0.38
C GLY A 125 -1.95 7.20 -0.90
N LEU A 126 -0.71 7.55 -1.22
CA LEU A 126 -0.30 8.04 -2.54
C LEU A 126 1.03 7.38 -2.92
N TRP A 127 1.01 6.72 -4.08
CA TRP A 127 2.20 6.18 -4.74
C TRP A 127 2.96 7.30 -5.49
N PHE A 128 4.00 6.95 -6.26
CA PHE A 128 4.90 7.93 -6.87
C PHE A 128 4.34 8.65 -8.11
N ASP A 129 3.20 8.21 -8.65
CA ASP A 129 2.50 8.88 -9.76
C ASP A 129 1.13 9.48 -9.34
N PRO A 130 1.13 10.48 -8.44
CA PRO A 130 -0.09 11.13 -7.98
C PRO A 130 -0.67 12.06 -9.05
N PRO A 131 -2.01 12.18 -9.15
CA PRO A 131 -2.64 13.10 -10.09
C PRO A 131 -2.40 14.55 -9.70
N LEU A 132 -2.59 15.46 -10.67
CA LEU A 132 -2.45 16.89 -10.42
C LEU A 132 -3.30 17.39 -9.23
N SER A 133 -4.53 16.88 -9.07
CA SER A 133 -5.42 17.26 -7.96
C SER A 133 -4.93 16.82 -6.56
N MET A 134 -3.96 15.91 -6.50
CA MET A 134 -3.24 15.55 -5.27
C MET A 134 -1.93 16.32 -5.17
N ARG A 135 -1.20 16.49 -6.29
CA ARG A 135 0.06 17.24 -6.35
C ARG A 135 -0.07 18.71 -5.92
N LEU A 136 -1.25 19.29 -6.09
CA LEU A 136 -1.57 20.67 -5.70
C LEU A 136 -2.00 20.81 -4.23
N ARG A 137 -2.03 19.73 -3.45
CA ARG A 137 -2.51 19.74 -2.05
C ARG A 137 -1.39 20.08 -1.08
N TYR A 138 -1.75 20.77 0.00
CA TYR A 138 -0.87 20.93 1.16
C TYR A 138 -0.98 19.74 2.12
N VAL A 139 -0.01 19.62 3.03
CA VAL A 139 0.07 18.47 3.97
C VAL A 139 -1.17 18.36 4.87
N GLU A 140 -1.79 19.46 5.27
CA GLU A 140 -3.04 19.48 6.04
C GLU A 140 -4.19 18.82 5.26
N GLU A 141 -4.33 19.14 3.97
CA GLU A 141 -5.36 18.56 3.13
C GLU A 141 -5.09 17.07 2.86
N LEU A 142 -3.84 16.72 2.58
CA LEU A 142 -3.43 15.32 2.42
C LEU A 142 -3.73 14.51 3.69
N THR A 143 -3.47 15.08 4.88
CA THR A 143 -3.76 14.43 6.17
C THR A 143 -5.25 14.16 6.37
N LEU A 144 -6.14 14.99 5.81
CA LEU A 144 -7.58 14.74 5.83
C LEU A 144 -8.01 13.69 4.79
N VAL A 145 -7.34 13.69 3.64
CA VAL A 145 -7.74 12.95 2.44
C VAL A 145 -7.21 11.51 2.43
N LEU A 146 -6.07 11.24 3.09
CA LEU A 146 -5.48 9.90 3.21
C LEU A 146 -6.31 8.98 4.14
N PRO A 147 -6.68 9.34 5.39
CA PRO A 147 -7.47 8.47 6.26
C PRO A 147 -8.93 8.31 5.79
N ALA A 148 -9.48 9.31 5.11
CA ALA A 148 -10.89 9.38 4.73
C ALA A 148 -11.29 8.50 3.53
N VAL A 149 -10.43 7.57 3.09
CA VAL A 149 -10.78 6.65 2.00
C VAL A 149 -11.83 5.65 2.48
N ARG A 150 -13.09 6.03 2.30
CA ARG A 150 -14.24 5.13 2.24
C ARG A 150 -14.40 4.67 0.80
N PHE A 151 -14.46 3.35 0.61
CA PHE A 151 -14.73 2.80 -0.72
C PHE A 151 -16.23 2.94 -1.05
N ASN A 152 -16.53 2.99 -2.33
CA ASN A 152 -17.88 3.02 -2.91
C ASN A 152 -18.01 1.72 -3.72
N MET A 153 -19.23 1.23 -3.91
CA MET A 153 -19.59 0.15 -4.81
C MET A 153 -20.87 0.61 -5.48
N ALA A 154 -20.89 0.64 -6.82
CA ALA A 154 -22.11 0.85 -7.60
C ALA A 154 -23.07 1.90 -6.96
N SER A 155 -22.59 3.16 -6.87
CA SER A 155 -23.30 4.32 -6.31
C SER A 155 -23.73 4.26 -4.82
N LYS A 156 -23.25 3.29 -4.03
CA LYS A 156 -23.44 3.19 -2.57
C LYS A 156 -22.12 3.12 -1.80
N TYR A 157 -22.02 3.82 -0.67
CA TYR A 157 -20.86 3.75 0.23
C TYR A 157 -20.72 2.33 0.80
N THR A 158 -19.54 1.72 0.72
CA THR A 158 -19.35 0.31 1.10
C THR A 158 -19.02 0.12 2.57
N GLY A 159 -18.83 1.20 3.33
CA GLY A 159 -18.34 1.11 4.70
C GLY A 159 -16.91 0.56 4.86
N ILE A 160 -16.27 0.09 3.77
CA ILE A 160 -14.91 -0.45 3.79
C ILE A 160 -13.93 0.68 4.16
N ARG A 161 -13.01 0.36 5.07
CA ARG A 161 -11.98 1.26 5.58
C ARG A 161 -10.60 0.67 5.28
N ALA A 162 -9.62 1.52 4.97
CA ALA A 162 -8.25 1.09 4.77
C ALA A 162 -7.64 0.52 6.06
N GLY A 163 -6.85 -0.54 5.89
CA GLY A 163 -6.11 -1.24 6.95
C GLY A 163 -4.61 -0.94 6.96
N ILE A 164 -4.10 -0.25 5.93
CA ILE A 164 -2.70 0.15 5.80
C ILE A 164 -2.58 1.47 5.01
N ILE A 165 -1.53 2.25 5.27
CA ILE A 165 -1.20 3.47 4.51
C ILE A 165 0.05 3.19 3.65
N LYS A 166 -0.07 3.24 2.32
CA LYS A 166 1.04 3.11 1.36
C LYS A 166 1.56 4.47 0.92
N VAL A 167 2.87 4.63 0.89
CA VAL A 167 3.55 5.82 0.37
C VAL A 167 4.75 5.42 -0.47
N ALA A 168 5.29 6.33 -1.28
CA ALA A 168 6.40 6.00 -2.18
C ALA A 168 7.47 7.09 -2.23
N THR A 169 8.72 6.64 -2.29
CA THR A 169 9.90 7.40 -2.70
C THR A 169 10.68 6.58 -3.73
N THR A 170 11.27 7.25 -4.71
CA THR A 170 12.03 6.62 -5.80
C THR A 170 13.35 7.36 -5.94
N GLY A 171 14.23 7.16 -4.96
CA GLY A 171 15.38 8.00 -4.71
C GLY A 171 15.12 9.07 -3.64
N LYS A 172 15.93 10.13 -3.68
CA LYS A 172 15.72 11.32 -2.85
C LYS A 172 14.29 11.82 -2.98
N ALA A 173 13.58 11.89 -1.86
CA ALA A 173 12.19 12.37 -1.83
C ALA A 173 12.08 13.76 -2.46
N THR A 174 11.13 13.91 -3.37
CA THR A 174 10.72 15.21 -3.88
C THR A 174 9.98 15.99 -2.79
N PRO A 175 9.89 17.34 -2.90
CA PRO A 175 9.12 18.14 -1.94
C PRO A 175 7.68 17.65 -1.76
N PHE A 176 7.03 17.19 -2.84
CA PHE A 176 5.69 16.63 -2.75
C PHE A 176 5.67 15.29 -2.01
N GLN A 177 6.60 14.38 -2.30
CA GLN A 177 6.71 13.10 -1.58
C GLN A 177 6.95 13.33 -0.08
N GLU A 178 7.74 14.34 0.31
CA GLU A 178 7.89 14.72 1.73
C GLU A 178 6.55 15.14 2.38
N LEU A 179 5.70 15.89 1.67
CA LEU A 179 4.36 16.23 2.16
C LEU A 179 3.48 15.00 2.33
N VAL A 180 3.55 14.06 1.38
CA VAL A 180 2.81 12.78 1.43
C VAL A 180 3.27 11.95 2.62
N LEU A 181 4.58 11.81 2.83
CA LEU A 181 5.11 11.06 3.96
C LEU A 181 4.71 11.72 5.31
N LYS A 182 4.69 13.06 5.41
CA LYS A 182 4.20 13.79 6.61
C LYS A 182 2.72 13.54 6.85
N ALA A 183 1.91 13.60 5.80
CA ALA A 183 0.49 13.33 5.89
C ALA A 183 0.21 11.87 6.30
N ALA A 184 0.99 10.91 5.79
CA ALA A 184 0.89 9.50 6.18
C ALA A 184 1.26 9.29 7.65
N ALA A 185 2.32 9.95 8.15
CA ALA A 185 2.68 9.88 9.56
C ALA A 185 1.57 10.45 10.46
N ARG A 186 1.03 11.63 10.13
CA ARG A 186 -0.11 12.24 10.85
C ARG A 186 -1.35 11.35 10.81
N ALA A 187 -1.66 10.75 9.65
CA ALA A 187 -2.75 9.81 9.48
C ALA A 187 -2.57 8.56 10.34
N SER A 188 -1.36 7.98 10.37
CA SER A 188 -1.03 6.81 11.16
C SER A 188 -1.16 7.07 12.67
N LEU A 189 -0.73 8.24 13.13
CA LEU A 189 -0.89 8.69 14.52
C LEU A 189 -2.36 8.87 14.90
N ALA A 190 -3.15 9.50 14.05
CA ALA A 190 -4.56 9.75 14.31
C ALA A 190 -5.43 8.48 14.31
N THR A 191 -5.00 7.43 13.59
CA THR A 191 -5.87 6.28 13.31
C THR A 191 -5.40 4.95 13.88
N GLY A 192 -4.13 4.81 14.27
CA GLY A 192 -3.59 3.50 14.63
C GLY A 192 -3.25 2.60 13.42
N VAL A 193 -3.50 3.04 12.18
CA VAL A 193 -3.15 2.28 10.96
C VAL A 193 -1.65 2.35 10.64
N PRO A 194 -0.95 1.23 10.35
CA PRO A 194 0.47 1.22 10.03
C PRO A 194 0.77 1.81 8.64
N VAL A 195 2.04 2.16 8.41
CA VAL A 195 2.55 2.68 7.14
C VAL A 195 3.45 1.64 6.47
N THR A 196 3.31 1.46 5.17
CA THR A 196 4.26 0.73 4.32
C THR A 196 4.75 1.63 3.20
N THR A 197 6.01 1.48 2.81
CA THR A 197 6.64 2.33 1.79
C THR A 197 6.97 1.56 0.52
N HIS A 198 7.09 2.27 -0.59
CA HIS A 198 7.84 1.86 -1.78
C HIS A 198 9.17 2.62 -1.72
N THR A 199 10.29 1.92 -1.89
CA THR A 199 11.63 2.51 -1.82
C THR A 199 12.51 2.04 -2.97
N ALA A 200 13.48 2.87 -3.38
CA ALA A 200 14.63 2.41 -4.16
C ALA A 200 15.73 1.94 -3.20
N ALA A 201 15.75 0.66 -2.85
CA ALA A 201 16.71 0.12 -1.88
C ALA A 201 18.18 0.26 -2.33
N SER A 202 18.45 0.19 -3.63
CA SER A 202 19.77 0.45 -4.23
C SER A 202 20.28 1.88 -3.98
N GLN A 203 19.39 2.83 -3.71
CA GLN A 203 19.72 4.22 -3.36
C GLN A 203 19.66 4.50 -1.86
N ARG A 204 19.39 3.46 -1.05
CA ARG A 204 19.22 3.54 0.41
C ARG A 204 18.16 4.57 0.83
N ASP A 205 17.07 4.63 0.08
CA ASP A 205 15.94 5.55 0.36
C ASP A 205 15.39 5.41 1.78
N GLY A 206 15.41 4.20 2.35
CA GLY A 206 14.98 3.95 3.72
C GLY A 206 15.81 4.72 4.76
N GLU A 207 17.09 4.99 4.50
CA GLU A 207 17.95 5.82 5.35
C GLU A 207 17.65 7.32 5.19
N ARG A 208 17.39 7.71 3.93
CA ARG A 208 17.36 9.11 3.46
C ARG A 208 15.95 9.72 3.38
N GLY A 209 14.90 8.93 3.58
CA GLY A 209 13.48 9.32 3.48
C GLY A 209 12.63 8.98 4.71
N ARG A 210 13.23 9.08 5.90
CA ARG A 210 12.76 8.54 7.19
C ARG A 210 11.30 8.90 7.54
N PRO A 211 10.37 7.92 7.64
CA PRO A 211 9.04 8.13 8.22
C PRO A 211 9.01 8.64 9.69
N PRO A 212 10.02 8.38 10.57
CA PRO A 212 10.12 8.96 11.91
C PRO A 212 10.63 10.40 11.95
N PHE A 213 11.03 11.00 10.82
CA PHE A 213 11.46 12.42 10.81
C PHE A 213 10.35 13.37 10.36
N LEU A 214 9.14 12.83 10.21
CA LEU A 214 7.96 13.58 9.78
C LEU A 214 6.92 13.71 10.91
N SER A 215 7.09 12.91 11.96
CA SER A 215 6.67 13.25 13.31
C SER A 215 7.54 12.47 14.31
N PRO A 216 8.19 13.12 15.28
CA PRO A 216 8.96 12.44 16.34
C PRO A 216 8.10 11.52 17.23
N LYS A 217 6.78 11.50 17.02
CA LYS A 217 5.83 10.69 17.77
C LYS A 217 5.45 9.39 17.06
N LEU A 218 5.82 9.19 15.79
CA LEU A 218 5.50 7.96 15.07
C LEU A 218 6.54 6.89 15.40
N GLU A 219 6.11 5.86 16.11
CA GLU A 219 6.94 4.72 16.44
C GLU A 219 7.46 4.02 15.17
N PRO A 220 8.80 3.83 15.03
CA PRO A 220 9.40 3.15 13.88
C PRO A 220 8.84 1.75 13.61
N SER A 221 8.43 1.02 14.66
CA SER A 221 7.84 -0.32 14.57
C SER A 221 6.48 -0.36 13.85
N ARG A 222 5.87 0.80 13.59
CA ARG A 222 4.61 0.93 12.82
C ARG A 222 4.84 1.19 11.33
N VAL A 223 6.09 1.16 10.90
CA VAL A 223 6.52 1.51 9.56
C VAL A 223 7.27 0.33 8.95
N CYS A 224 6.80 -0.14 7.80
CA CYS A 224 7.50 -1.08 6.95
C CYS A 224 8.22 -0.35 5.82
N ILE A 225 9.53 -0.60 5.68
CA ILE A 225 10.35 -0.14 4.56
C ILE A 225 10.30 -1.21 3.46
N GLY A 226 9.41 -1.03 2.47
CA GLY A 226 9.19 -2.01 1.39
C GLY A 226 10.29 -2.00 0.33
N HIS A 227 10.31 -3.05 -0.50
CA HIS A 227 11.32 -3.33 -1.53
C HIS A 227 12.75 -3.42 -1.00
N SER A 228 12.89 -3.76 0.28
CA SER A 228 14.19 -3.84 0.94
C SER A 228 15.02 -5.03 0.44
N ASP A 229 14.39 -6.03 -0.17
CA ASP A 229 15.10 -7.14 -0.78
C ASP A 229 15.69 -6.81 -2.15
N ASP A 230 15.50 -5.61 -2.71
CA ASP A 230 16.16 -5.16 -3.96
C ASP A 230 17.63 -4.74 -3.78
N THR A 231 18.19 -4.97 -2.59
CA THR A 231 19.62 -4.79 -2.29
C THR A 231 20.14 -5.96 -1.46
N ASP A 232 21.44 -6.25 -1.57
CA ASP A 232 22.17 -7.21 -0.72
C ASP A 232 22.99 -6.51 0.39
N ASP A 233 22.79 -5.20 0.55
CA ASP A 233 23.51 -4.40 1.52
C ASP A 233 23.01 -4.66 2.95
N LEU A 234 23.58 -5.68 3.59
CA LEU A 234 23.27 -6.03 4.97
C LEU A 234 23.53 -4.88 5.96
N SER A 235 24.48 -3.99 5.69
CA SER A 235 24.76 -2.84 6.57
C SER A 235 23.59 -1.86 6.58
N TYR A 236 23.08 -1.52 5.39
CA TYR A 236 21.87 -0.72 5.22
C TYR A 236 20.65 -1.39 5.89
N LEU A 237 20.42 -2.67 5.61
CA LEU A 237 19.23 -3.38 6.09
C LEU A 237 19.23 -3.54 7.61
N THR A 238 20.36 -3.93 8.20
CA THR A 238 20.49 -4.05 9.66
C THR A 238 20.40 -2.70 10.37
N ALA A 239 20.83 -1.61 9.74
CA ALA A 239 20.63 -0.26 10.26
C ALA A 239 19.14 0.12 10.33
N LEU A 240 18.34 -0.24 9.33
CA LEU A 240 16.89 -0.04 9.34
C LEU A 240 16.20 -0.89 10.41
N LEU A 241 16.57 -2.17 10.51
CA LEU A 241 15.97 -3.15 11.43
C LEU A 241 16.13 -2.82 12.93
N ARG A 242 16.94 -1.81 13.27
CA ARG A 242 17.08 -1.27 14.64
C ARG A 242 15.83 -0.51 15.12
N GLY A 243 14.89 -0.21 14.24
CA GLY A 243 13.63 0.41 14.63
C GLY A 243 12.45 0.07 13.71
N TYR A 244 12.72 -0.17 12.42
CA TYR A 244 11.68 -0.42 11.43
C TYR A 244 11.41 -1.91 11.22
N LEU A 245 10.26 -2.17 10.61
CA LEU A 245 10.05 -3.39 9.84
C LEU A 245 10.62 -3.19 8.43
N ILE A 246 11.08 -4.26 7.79
CA ILE A 246 11.45 -4.24 6.37
C ILE A 246 10.56 -5.20 5.59
N GLY A 247 10.15 -4.78 4.40
CA GLY A 247 9.47 -5.62 3.42
C GLY A 247 10.49 -6.25 2.49
N LEU A 248 10.69 -7.56 2.62
CA LEU A 248 11.36 -8.39 1.64
C LEU A 248 10.27 -8.94 0.72
N ASP A 249 9.81 -8.07 -0.17
CA ASP A 249 8.52 -8.17 -0.84
C ASP A 249 8.63 -8.33 -2.36
N HIS A 250 9.83 -8.49 -2.93
CA HIS A 250 10.06 -8.81 -4.33
C HIS A 250 10.61 -10.23 -4.54
N ILE A 251 10.29 -11.18 -3.64
CA ILE A 251 10.88 -12.53 -3.63
C ILE A 251 10.89 -13.23 -5.01
N PRO A 252 9.79 -13.26 -5.80
CA PRO A 252 9.81 -13.92 -7.10
C PRO A 252 10.37 -13.05 -8.24
N HIS A 253 10.69 -11.77 -8.01
CA HIS A 253 11.10 -10.86 -9.08
C HIS A 253 12.52 -11.18 -9.54
N SER A 254 12.63 -11.62 -10.79
CA SER A 254 13.89 -11.87 -11.47
C SER A 254 13.74 -11.76 -12.99
N ALA A 255 14.66 -11.07 -13.65
CA ALA A 255 14.79 -11.00 -15.09
C ALA A 255 15.87 -11.96 -15.64
N ILE A 256 16.36 -12.90 -14.83
CA ILE A 256 17.28 -13.95 -15.29
C ILE A 256 16.56 -14.80 -16.37
N GLY A 257 17.18 -14.97 -17.54
CA GLY A 257 16.58 -15.59 -18.71
C GLY A 257 15.67 -14.67 -19.53
N LEU A 258 15.63 -13.37 -19.20
CA LEU A 258 14.88 -12.32 -19.90
C LEU A 258 15.78 -11.11 -20.23
N GLU A 259 17.08 -11.33 -20.36
CA GLU A 259 18.09 -10.28 -20.53
C GLU A 259 17.86 -9.46 -21.81
N ASP A 260 17.34 -10.09 -22.87
CA ASP A 260 16.99 -9.43 -24.13
C ASP A 260 15.73 -8.56 -24.03
N ASN A 261 14.97 -8.67 -22.93
CA ASN A 261 13.82 -7.81 -22.67
C ASN A 261 14.27 -6.57 -21.87
N ALA A 262 14.49 -5.48 -22.60
CA ALA A 262 14.92 -4.19 -22.04
C ALA A 262 14.01 -3.64 -20.92
N SER A 263 12.74 -4.09 -20.84
CA SER A 263 11.81 -3.68 -19.78
C SER A 263 11.86 -4.61 -18.55
N ALA A 264 12.34 -5.85 -18.69
CA ALA A 264 12.32 -6.84 -17.60
C ALA A 264 13.37 -6.53 -16.53
N SER A 265 14.62 -6.26 -16.94
CA SER A 265 15.72 -6.02 -15.99
C SER A 265 15.50 -4.82 -15.06
N PRO A 266 15.07 -3.63 -15.54
CA PRO A 266 14.77 -2.50 -14.66
C PRO A 266 13.57 -2.71 -13.73
N LEU A 267 12.65 -3.61 -14.09
CA LEU A 267 11.43 -3.86 -13.32
C LEU A 267 11.60 -4.97 -12.28
N LEU A 268 12.23 -6.09 -12.66
CA LEU A 268 12.33 -7.30 -11.84
C LEU A 268 13.71 -7.47 -11.18
N GLY A 269 14.71 -6.73 -11.67
CA GLY A 269 16.11 -6.90 -11.28
C GLY A 269 16.71 -8.20 -11.83
N ILE A 270 18.01 -8.39 -11.62
CA ILE A 270 18.77 -9.56 -12.10
C ILE A 270 19.19 -10.52 -10.97
N ARG A 271 18.61 -10.35 -9.78
CA ARG A 271 18.85 -11.25 -8.64
C ARG A 271 17.84 -12.38 -8.67
N SER A 272 18.27 -13.58 -8.29
CA SER A 272 17.40 -14.74 -8.23
C SER A 272 16.55 -14.73 -6.96
N TRP A 273 15.45 -15.48 -6.96
CA TRP A 273 14.65 -15.67 -5.75
C TRP A 273 15.46 -16.34 -4.64
N GLN A 274 16.42 -17.21 -4.99
CA GLN A 274 17.33 -17.85 -4.02
C GLN A 274 18.23 -16.82 -3.33
N THR A 275 18.78 -15.85 -4.08
CA THR A 275 19.56 -14.75 -3.49
C THR A 275 18.70 -13.94 -2.52
N ARG A 276 17.46 -13.62 -2.90
CA ARG A 276 16.51 -12.92 -2.03
C ARG A 276 16.14 -13.75 -0.80
N ALA A 277 15.98 -15.08 -0.92
CA ALA A 277 15.72 -15.97 0.20
C ALA A 277 16.93 -16.10 1.16
N LEU A 278 18.15 -16.14 0.61
CA LEU A 278 19.38 -16.14 1.41
C LEU A 278 19.53 -14.84 2.22
N LEU A 279 19.06 -13.71 1.70
CA LEU A 279 19.01 -12.47 2.46
C LEU A 279 18.08 -12.59 3.69
N ILE A 280 16.90 -13.20 3.54
CA ILE A 280 16.01 -13.49 4.69
C ILE A 280 16.76 -14.31 5.74
N LYS A 281 17.41 -15.40 5.31
CA LYS A 281 18.18 -16.26 6.21
C LYS A 281 19.29 -15.48 6.93
N ALA A 282 20.07 -14.69 6.20
CA ALA A 282 21.17 -13.90 6.76
C ALA A 282 20.71 -12.90 7.82
N LEU A 283 19.51 -12.32 7.67
CA LEU A 283 18.93 -11.41 8.66
C LEU A 283 18.34 -12.15 9.86
N ILE A 284 17.74 -13.32 9.64
CA ILE A 284 17.28 -14.20 10.73
C ILE A 284 18.47 -14.67 11.58
N ASP A 285 19.57 -15.11 10.95
CA ASP A 285 20.78 -15.56 11.63
C ASP A 285 21.38 -14.45 12.51
N GLN A 286 21.15 -13.18 12.16
CA GLN A 286 21.55 -12.00 12.95
C GLN A 286 20.52 -11.58 14.02
N GLY A 287 19.43 -12.33 14.20
CA GLY A 287 18.43 -12.10 15.25
C GLY A 287 17.29 -11.15 14.88
N TYR A 288 17.14 -10.78 13.61
CA TYR A 288 16.14 -9.80 13.16
C TYR A 288 14.79 -10.40 12.72
N MET A 289 14.53 -11.68 13.04
CA MET A 289 13.33 -12.42 12.62
C MET A 289 12.00 -11.66 12.83
N LYS A 290 11.86 -10.92 13.93
CA LYS A 290 10.59 -10.24 14.29
C LYS A 290 10.32 -8.97 13.48
N GLN A 291 11.30 -8.47 12.74
CA GLN A 291 11.20 -7.23 11.98
C GLN A 291 11.08 -7.46 10.46
N ILE A 292 11.04 -8.71 10.02
CA ILE A 292 10.99 -9.09 8.62
C ILE A 292 9.54 -9.38 8.22
N LEU A 293 9.08 -8.72 7.16
CA LEU A 293 7.84 -9.04 6.47
C LEU A 293 8.18 -9.57 5.07
N VAL A 294 7.46 -10.60 4.61
CA VAL A 294 7.75 -11.28 3.34
C VAL A 294 6.51 -11.24 2.44
N SER A 295 6.69 -10.91 1.17
CA SER A 295 5.62 -10.86 0.15
C SER A 295 6.18 -11.01 -1.26
N ASN A 296 5.31 -10.86 -2.27
CA ASN A 296 5.69 -11.03 -3.67
C ASN A 296 5.63 -9.74 -4.51
N ASP A 297 4.93 -8.69 -4.04
CA ASP A 297 4.48 -7.54 -4.85
C ASP A 297 3.93 -8.03 -6.19
N TRP A 298 3.10 -9.08 -6.13
CA TRP A 298 2.55 -9.70 -7.33
C TRP A 298 1.26 -9.02 -7.74
N LEU A 299 0.93 -9.13 -9.02
CA LEU A 299 -0.29 -8.59 -9.60
C LEU A 299 -0.86 -9.48 -10.68
N PHE A 300 -2.16 -9.33 -10.96
CA PHE A 300 -2.84 -10.09 -12.01
C PHE A 300 -3.22 -9.24 -13.23
N GLY A 301 -2.81 -7.97 -13.23
CA GLY A 301 -2.79 -7.13 -14.42
C GLY A 301 -2.54 -5.66 -14.10
N PHE A 302 -1.76 -5.01 -14.97
CA PHE A 302 -1.41 -3.61 -14.86
C PHE A 302 -1.85 -2.86 -16.13
N SER A 303 -2.73 -1.86 -16.01
CA SER A 303 -3.31 -1.19 -17.18
C SER A 303 -2.35 -0.29 -17.97
N SER A 304 -1.11 -0.13 -17.52
CA SER A 304 -0.08 0.72 -18.13
C SER A 304 1.19 -0.03 -18.49
N TYR A 305 1.24 -1.34 -18.27
CA TYR A 305 2.31 -2.15 -18.84
C TYR A 305 1.94 -2.59 -20.26
N VAL A 306 2.96 -2.91 -21.04
CA VAL A 306 2.80 -3.47 -22.40
C VAL A 306 2.00 -4.77 -22.36
N THR A 307 1.29 -5.05 -23.46
CA THR A 307 0.25 -6.10 -23.55
C THR A 307 0.72 -7.50 -23.16
N ASN A 308 2.03 -7.77 -23.21
CA ASN A 308 2.65 -9.06 -22.92
C ASN A 308 3.36 -9.14 -21.55
N ILE A 309 3.31 -8.11 -20.71
CA ILE A 309 4.05 -8.15 -19.42
C ILE A 309 3.57 -9.31 -18.54
N MET A 310 2.28 -9.64 -18.61
CA MET A 310 1.72 -10.70 -17.76
C MET A 310 2.20 -12.07 -18.21
N ASP A 311 2.46 -12.26 -19.50
CA ASP A 311 3.06 -13.50 -20.02
C ASP A 311 4.52 -13.62 -19.54
N VAL A 312 5.24 -12.50 -19.46
CA VAL A 312 6.59 -12.45 -18.90
C VAL A 312 6.57 -12.77 -17.40
N MET A 313 5.69 -12.13 -16.65
CA MET A 313 5.52 -12.37 -15.21
C MET A 313 5.13 -13.82 -14.93
N ASP A 314 4.21 -14.40 -15.70
CA ASP A 314 3.80 -15.80 -15.55
C ASP A 314 4.95 -16.80 -15.85
N ARG A 315 5.90 -16.45 -16.73
CA ARG A 315 7.10 -17.25 -16.96
C ARG A 315 8.09 -17.17 -15.80
N VAL A 316 8.21 -15.99 -15.20
CA VAL A 316 9.10 -15.75 -14.05
C VAL A 316 8.58 -16.46 -12.79
N ASN A 317 7.27 -16.39 -12.57
CA ASN A 317 6.61 -17.00 -11.42
C ASN A 317 5.21 -17.54 -11.82
N PRO A 318 5.12 -18.82 -12.19
CA PRO A 318 3.84 -19.43 -12.56
C PRO A 318 2.87 -19.53 -11.37
N ASP A 319 3.40 -19.58 -10.14
CA ASP A 319 2.65 -19.70 -8.90
C ASP A 319 2.01 -18.36 -8.47
N GLY A 320 2.46 -17.24 -9.01
CA GLY A 320 1.98 -15.90 -8.69
C GLY A 320 2.04 -15.62 -7.18
N MET A 321 0.94 -15.15 -6.59
CA MET A 321 0.87 -14.91 -5.14
C MET A 321 1.07 -16.16 -4.27
N ALA A 322 0.98 -17.37 -4.83
CA ALA A 322 1.16 -18.60 -4.07
C ALA A 322 2.62 -19.02 -3.89
N PHE A 323 3.58 -18.27 -4.45
CA PHE A 323 5.00 -18.61 -4.43
C PHE A 323 5.59 -18.82 -3.02
N ILE A 324 5.07 -18.11 -2.01
CA ILE A 324 5.61 -18.12 -0.63
C ILE A 324 4.74 -18.97 0.32
N HIS A 325 3.93 -19.91 -0.18
CA HIS A 325 3.03 -20.73 0.63
C HIS A 325 3.50 -22.17 0.84
#